data_AF-Q9U4N2-F1
#
_entry.id   AF-Q9U4N2-F1
#
_cell.length_a   1.000
_cell.length_b   1.000
_cell.length_c   1.000
_cell.angle_alpha   90.00
_cell.angle_beta   90.00
_cell.angle_gamma   90.00
#
_symmetry.space_group_name_H-M   'P 1'
#
loop_
_entity.id
_entity.type
_entity.pdbx_description
1 polymer ?
#
loop_
_entity_poly.entity_id
_entity_poly.type
_entity_poly.pdbx_seq_one_letter_code
_entity_poly.pdbx_strand_id
1 'polypeptide(L)'
;HLSTEFSIYPQFMYHLRRSHFLQTFNASPDETAYYRSVLLRASVMNALVMIQPALLEYSFEQQGPPQPVLLDAQALKPNVILLLDSFFHVVVWHGELIHQWREQGFHNMPEYENLRQLLQAPLEDAKVILDERFPVPKYVQCNSGGSQARFLLAKVNPSTNYAQTAEEGAGMAGLMEDSGAAGESFINTDDVSLKVFMDHLIKLAVQS
;
A
#
# COMPACT_ATOMS: atom_id res chain seq x y z
N HIS A 1 7.29 -25.42 12.36
CA HIS A 1 6.70 -24.21 12.98
C HIS A 1 7.82 -23.22 13.22
N LEU A 2 7.73 -21.98 12.73
CA LEU A 2 8.71 -20.93 13.04
C LEU A 2 8.43 -20.37 14.44
N SER A 3 9.45 -20.04 15.22
CA SER A 3 9.22 -19.36 16.49
C SER A 3 8.74 -17.92 16.25
N THR A 4 8.11 -17.33 17.26
CA THR A 4 7.52 -15.98 17.16
C THR A 4 8.57 -14.94 16.76
N GLU A 5 9.79 -15.06 17.25
CA GLU A 5 10.92 -14.17 16.98
C GLU A 5 11.36 -14.21 15.51
N PHE A 6 11.14 -15.33 14.81
CA PHE A 6 11.51 -15.51 13.40
C PHE A 6 10.33 -15.34 12.45
N SER A 7 9.09 -15.30 12.96
CA SER A 7 7.86 -15.32 12.16
C SER A 7 7.77 -14.19 11.12
N ILE A 8 8.29 -13.00 11.44
CA ILE A 8 8.26 -11.82 10.57
C ILE A 8 9.39 -11.80 9.52
N TYR A 9 10.45 -12.58 9.73
CA TYR A 9 11.63 -12.54 8.86
C TYR A 9 11.32 -12.90 7.40
N PRO A 10 10.56 -13.99 7.09
CA PRO A 10 10.16 -14.28 5.71
C PRO A 10 9.36 -13.15 5.04
N GLN A 11 8.51 -12.45 5.80
CA GLN A 11 7.74 -11.32 5.29
C GLN A 11 8.66 -10.16 4.88
N PHE A 12 9.67 -9.83 5.70
CA PHE A 12 10.67 -8.83 5.32
C PHE A 12 11.47 -9.26 4.09
N MET A 13 11.84 -10.54 3.98
CA MET A 13 12.56 -11.05 2.80
C MET A 13 11.71 -10.95 1.53
N TYR A 14 10.40 -11.22 1.63
CA TYR A 14 9.45 -11.04 0.54
C TYR A 14 9.37 -9.60 0.05
N HIS A 15 9.26 -8.63 0.96
CA HIS A 15 9.22 -7.21 0.57
C HIS A 15 10.59 -6.71 0.07
N LEU A 16 11.69 -7.15 0.69
CA LEU A 16 13.05 -6.78 0.27
C LEU A 16 13.33 -7.22 -1.17
N ARG A 17 13.03 -8.48 -1.53
CA ARG A 17 13.32 -9.03 -2.88
C ARG A 17 12.57 -8.31 -4.02
N ARG A 18 11.45 -7.65 -3.72
CA ARG A 18 10.65 -6.87 -4.69
C ARG A 18 10.85 -5.35 -4.56
N SER A 19 11.64 -4.91 -3.58
CA SER A 19 11.95 -3.50 -3.37
C SER A 19 12.86 -2.95 -4.48
N HIS A 20 12.87 -1.62 -4.62
CA HIS A 20 13.74 -0.92 -5.58
C HIS A 20 15.23 -0.99 -5.20
N PHE A 21 15.57 -1.57 -4.05
CA PHE A 21 16.96 -1.84 -3.67
C PHE A 21 17.54 -2.99 -4.50
N LEU A 22 16.71 -3.96 -4.87
CA LEU A 22 17.11 -5.17 -5.60
C LEU A 22 16.53 -5.20 -7.02
N GLN A 23 15.25 -4.87 -7.19
CA GLN A 23 14.61 -4.77 -8.50
C GLN A 23 14.77 -3.35 -9.05
N THR A 24 15.65 -3.18 -10.04
CA THR A 24 15.96 -1.87 -10.62
C THR A 24 15.13 -1.53 -11.86
N PHE A 25 14.18 -2.40 -12.24
CA PHE A 25 13.26 -2.11 -13.34
C PHE A 25 12.40 -0.88 -13.00
N ASN A 26 12.16 -0.02 -13.99
CA ASN A 26 11.42 1.23 -13.82
C ASN A 26 12.06 2.24 -12.83
N ALA A 27 13.36 2.11 -12.56
CA ALA A 27 14.17 3.12 -11.86
C ALA A 27 15.45 3.41 -12.66
N SER A 28 15.86 4.66 -12.69
CA SER A 28 17.15 5.05 -13.27
C SER A 28 18.33 4.53 -12.42
N PRO A 29 19.53 4.41 -13.00
CA PRO A 29 20.74 4.08 -12.23
C PRO A 29 20.98 5.04 -11.06
N ASP A 30 20.70 6.33 -11.25
CA ASP A 30 20.88 7.37 -10.23
C ASP A 30 19.86 7.24 -9.10
N GLU A 31 18.57 6.98 -9.43
CA GLU A 31 17.55 6.70 -8.40
C GLU A 31 17.89 5.46 -7.58
N THR A 32 18.38 4.41 -8.25
CA THR A 32 18.81 3.18 -7.58
C THR A 32 19.97 3.45 -6.63
N ALA A 33 20.98 4.21 -7.08
CA ALA A 33 22.12 4.61 -6.26
C ALA A 33 21.69 5.46 -5.06
N TYR A 34 20.77 6.39 -5.28
CA TYR A 34 20.17 7.21 -4.23
C TYR A 34 19.46 6.36 -3.17
N TYR A 35 18.54 5.47 -3.57
CA TYR A 35 17.82 4.61 -2.63
C TYR A 35 18.77 3.74 -1.79
N ARG A 36 19.77 3.12 -2.42
CA ARG A 36 20.77 2.30 -1.74
C ARG A 36 21.64 3.12 -0.78
N SER A 37 22.08 4.30 -1.20
CA SER A 37 22.89 5.19 -0.37
C SER A 37 22.14 5.62 0.90
N VAL A 38 20.85 5.91 0.78
CA VAL A 38 20.02 6.29 1.93
C VAL A 38 19.81 5.08 2.86
N LEU A 39 19.49 3.89 2.31
CA LEU A 39 19.31 2.67 3.11
C LEU A 39 20.55 2.31 3.94
N LEU A 40 21.74 2.40 3.35
CA LEU A 40 23.01 2.06 4.02
C LEU A 40 23.39 3.01 5.17
N ARG A 41 22.73 4.17 5.27
CA ARG A 41 22.95 5.18 6.31
C ARG A 41 21.78 5.30 7.28
N ALA A 42 20.72 4.55 7.06
CA ALA A 42 19.49 4.62 7.83
C ALA A 42 19.62 3.92 9.19
N SER A 43 18.83 4.36 10.17
CA SER A 43 18.61 3.58 11.39
C SER A 43 17.82 2.30 11.08
N VAL A 44 17.82 1.35 12.01
CA VAL A 44 17.04 0.10 11.86
C VAL A 44 15.56 0.43 11.62
N MET A 45 14.98 1.34 12.40
CA MET A 45 13.57 1.74 12.25
C MET A 45 13.27 2.27 10.84
N ASN A 46 14.12 3.16 10.32
CA ASN A 46 13.93 3.71 8.98
C ASN A 46 14.13 2.66 7.89
N ALA A 47 15.10 1.75 8.07
CA ALA A 47 15.32 0.64 7.15
C ALA A 47 14.13 -0.33 7.10
N LEU A 48 13.45 -0.56 8.23
CA LEU A 48 12.23 -1.38 8.26
C LEU A 48 11.13 -0.76 7.41
N VAL A 49 10.87 0.55 7.57
CA VAL A 49 9.87 1.29 6.76
C VAL A 49 10.24 1.33 5.27
N MET A 50 11.54 1.43 4.96
CA MET A 50 12.05 1.37 3.59
C MET A 50 11.80 0.01 2.92
N ILE A 51 11.99 -1.08 3.67
CA ILE A 51 11.86 -2.45 3.15
C ILE A 51 10.39 -2.84 3.06
N GLN A 52 9.65 -2.66 4.16
CA GLN A 52 8.23 -2.94 4.26
C GLN A 52 7.50 -1.64 4.64
N PRO A 53 6.94 -0.94 3.65
CA PRO A 53 6.16 0.27 3.88
C PRO A 53 5.02 0.04 4.87
N ALA A 54 4.78 1.04 5.72
CA ALA A 54 3.66 1.04 6.65
C ALA A 54 2.40 1.58 5.95
N LEU A 55 1.24 1.00 6.26
CA LEU A 55 -0.05 1.44 5.74
C LEU A 55 -1.00 1.65 6.92
N LEU A 56 -1.52 2.87 7.05
CA LEU A 56 -2.51 3.24 8.06
C LEU A 56 -3.88 3.44 7.41
N GLU A 57 -4.92 2.85 7.99
CA GLU A 57 -6.31 2.98 7.56
C GLU A 57 -7.05 3.98 8.45
N TYR A 58 -7.81 4.88 7.82
CA TYR A 58 -8.71 5.84 8.45
C TYR A 58 -10.13 5.56 7.91
N SER A 59 -11.06 5.24 8.80
CA SER A 59 -12.44 4.89 8.47
C SER A 59 -13.41 5.47 9.51
N PHE A 60 -14.67 5.69 9.11
CA PHE A 60 -15.75 6.05 10.03
C PHE A 60 -16.16 4.89 10.96
N GLU A 61 -15.95 3.65 10.52
CA GLU A 61 -16.34 2.46 11.28
C GLU A 61 -15.42 2.22 12.49
N GLN A 62 -14.23 2.82 12.46
CA GLN A 62 -13.22 2.67 13.50
C GLN A 62 -13.32 3.81 14.50
N GLN A 63 -13.63 3.48 15.76
CA GLN A 63 -13.54 4.42 16.87
C GLN A 63 -12.12 4.41 17.43
N GLY A 64 -11.36 5.49 17.25
CA GLY A 64 -10.04 5.67 17.87
C GLY A 64 -8.92 6.05 16.89
N PRO A 65 -7.64 5.81 17.25
CA PRO A 65 -6.50 6.15 16.41
C PRO A 65 -6.47 5.31 15.12
N PRO A 66 -5.83 5.82 14.05
CA PRO A 66 -5.71 5.10 12.79
C PRO A 66 -5.08 3.72 12.99
N GLN A 67 -5.60 2.72 12.28
CA GLN A 67 -5.19 1.33 12.47
C GLN A 67 -4.12 0.92 11.45
N PRO A 68 -3.04 0.25 11.88
CA PRO A 68 -2.09 -0.35 10.95
C PRO A 68 -2.77 -1.52 10.23
N VAL A 69 -2.74 -1.48 8.90
CA VAL A 69 -3.28 -2.53 8.04
C VAL A 69 -2.16 -3.18 7.23
N LEU A 70 -2.39 -4.42 6.80
CA LEU A 70 -1.45 -5.11 5.93
C LEU A 70 -1.36 -4.40 4.57
N LEU A 71 -0.15 -4.37 4.01
CA LEU A 71 0.13 -3.82 2.68
C LEU A 71 -0.37 -4.78 1.59
N ASP A 72 -1.69 -4.95 1.53
CA ASP A 72 -2.40 -5.97 0.76
C ASP A 72 -3.58 -5.35 -0.02
N ALA A 73 -3.94 -5.95 -1.16
CA ALA A 73 -5.00 -5.43 -2.03
C ALA A 73 -6.34 -5.32 -1.29
N GLN A 74 -6.58 -6.18 -0.30
CA GLN A 74 -7.79 -6.15 0.53
C GLN A 74 -7.94 -4.87 1.37
N ALA A 75 -6.86 -4.10 1.58
CA ALA A 75 -6.92 -2.83 2.32
C ALA A 75 -7.52 -1.68 1.49
N LEU A 76 -7.57 -1.80 0.17
CA LEU A 76 -8.02 -0.75 -0.76
C LEU A 76 -9.56 -0.71 -0.87
N LYS A 77 -10.21 -0.35 0.24
CA LYS A 77 -11.67 -0.26 0.32
C LYS A 77 -12.19 1.10 -0.17
N PRO A 78 -13.42 1.19 -0.70
CA PRO A 78 -13.97 2.45 -1.21
C PRO A 78 -14.28 3.48 -0.11
N ASN A 79 -14.56 3.04 1.12
CA ASN A 79 -15.00 3.86 2.25
C ASN A 79 -13.89 4.27 3.23
N VAL A 80 -12.61 4.10 2.86
CA VAL A 80 -11.47 4.40 3.74
C VAL A 80 -10.49 5.38 3.10
N ILE A 81 -9.67 6.01 3.93
CA ILE A 81 -8.47 6.74 3.51
C ILE A 81 -7.26 5.94 3.98
N LEU A 82 -6.25 5.85 3.13
CA LEU A 82 -5.01 5.16 3.44
C LEU A 82 -3.84 6.14 3.44
N LEU A 83 -3.00 6.07 4.48
CA LEU A 83 -1.70 6.74 4.53
C LEU A 83 -0.60 5.69 4.39
N LEU A 84 0.06 5.69 3.23
CA LEU A 84 1.23 4.87 2.97
C LEU A 84 2.49 5.66 3.30
N ASP A 85 3.33 5.07 4.14
CA ASP A 85 4.69 5.53 4.39
C ASP A 85 5.70 4.50 3.88
N SER A 86 6.40 4.86 2.80
CA SER A 86 7.45 4.03 2.18
C SER A 86 8.86 4.60 2.37
N PHE A 87 9.04 5.45 3.38
CA PHE A 87 10.22 6.28 3.62
C PHE A 87 10.42 7.38 2.56
N PHE A 88 10.56 7.03 1.28
CA PHE A 88 10.81 7.96 0.19
C PHE A 88 9.54 8.66 -0.33
N HIS A 89 8.39 8.02 -0.16
CA HIS A 89 7.09 8.56 -0.53
C HIS A 89 6.14 8.45 0.65
N VAL A 90 5.41 9.54 0.89
CA VAL A 90 4.25 9.59 1.79
C VAL A 90 3.02 9.80 0.91
N VAL A 91 2.14 8.80 0.85
CA VAL A 91 1.00 8.79 -0.07
C VAL A 91 -0.30 8.77 0.72
N VAL A 92 -1.15 9.76 0.50
CA VAL A 92 -2.53 9.79 1.01
C VAL A 92 -3.46 9.38 -0.12
N TRP A 93 -4.09 8.22 0.02
CA TRP A 93 -5.02 7.66 -0.96
C TRP A 93 -6.45 7.70 -0.44
N HIS A 94 -7.37 8.25 -1.21
CA HIS A 94 -8.79 8.25 -0.89
C HIS A 94 -9.51 7.13 -1.64
N GLY A 95 -10.27 6.31 -0.91
CA GLY A 95 -11.23 5.40 -1.49
C GLY A 95 -12.26 6.13 -2.34
N GLU A 96 -12.88 5.39 -3.26
CA GLU A 96 -13.82 5.95 -4.24
C GLU A 96 -14.95 6.75 -3.59
N LEU A 97 -15.58 6.20 -2.55
CA LEU A 97 -16.70 6.84 -1.87
C LEU A 97 -16.26 8.10 -1.12
N ILE A 98 -15.11 8.04 -0.43
CA ILE A 98 -14.54 9.21 0.26
C ILE A 98 -14.21 10.32 -0.74
N HIS A 99 -13.64 9.96 -1.89
CA HIS A 99 -13.34 10.91 -2.94
C HIS A 99 -14.63 11.58 -3.48
N GLN A 100 -15.67 10.79 -3.75
CA GLN A 100 -16.98 11.33 -4.19
C GLN A 100 -17.57 12.31 -3.16
N TRP A 101 -17.55 11.98 -1.87
CA TRP A 101 -18.03 12.87 -0.81
C TRP A 101 -17.20 14.15 -0.68
N ARG A 102 -15.89 14.06 -0.93
CA ARG A 102 -15.01 15.24 -0.98
C ARG A 102 -15.39 16.15 -2.16
N GLU A 103 -15.55 15.60 -3.35
CA GLU A 103 -15.90 16.38 -4.57
C GLU A 103 -17.28 17.03 -4.47
N GLN A 104 -18.24 16.36 -3.83
CA GLN A 104 -19.57 16.92 -3.55
C GLN A 104 -19.55 18.03 -2.48
N GLY A 105 -18.41 18.26 -1.83
CA GLY A 105 -18.24 19.36 -0.88
C GLY A 105 -18.91 19.12 0.48
N PHE A 106 -19.27 17.87 0.82
CA PHE A 106 -19.92 17.56 2.10
C PHE A 106 -19.10 18.02 3.31
N HIS A 107 -17.78 17.92 3.23
CA HIS A 107 -16.85 18.40 4.27
C HIS A 107 -16.92 19.91 4.59
N ASN A 108 -17.60 20.72 3.75
CA ASN A 108 -17.83 22.14 4.00
C ASN A 108 -19.14 22.42 4.76
N MET A 109 -20.02 21.42 4.86
CA MET A 109 -21.28 21.55 5.56
C MET A 109 -21.08 21.28 7.06
N PRO A 110 -21.69 22.07 7.95
CA PRO A 110 -21.53 21.91 9.40
C PRO A 110 -22.07 20.56 9.91
N GLU A 111 -22.98 19.94 9.16
CA GLU A 111 -23.58 18.64 9.47
C GLU A 111 -22.59 17.47 9.29
N TYR A 112 -21.57 17.63 8.43
CA TYR A 112 -20.57 16.60 8.11
C TYR A 112 -19.18 16.96 8.63
N GLU A 113 -19.13 17.53 9.83
CA GLU A 113 -17.88 17.85 10.53
C GLU A 113 -16.97 16.63 10.70
N ASN A 114 -17.57 15.45 10.90
CA ASN A 114 -16.86 14.17 10.99
C ASN A 114 -16.06 13.84 9.72
N LEU A 115 -16.61 14.14 8.53
CA LEU A 115 -15.91 13.93 7.26
C LEU A 115 -14.74 14.89 7.11
N ARG A 116 -14.90 16.15 7.54
CA ARG A 116 -13.80 17.13 7.55
C ARG A 116 -12.65 16.65 8.43
N GLN A 117 -12.95 16.16 9.63
CA GLN A 117 -11.95 15.61 10.54
C GLN A 117 -11.25 14.38 9.96
N LEU A 118 -12.03 13.45 9.35
CA LEU A 118 -11.48 12.27 8.70
C LEU A 118 -10.51 12.61 7.56
N LEU A 119 -10.85 13.62 6.73
CA LEU A 119 -9.98 14.08 5.64
C LEU A 119 -8.71 14.79 6.14
N GLN A 120 -8.78 15.43 7.31
CA GLN A 120 -7.67 16.21 7.87
C GLN A 120 -6.65 15.32 8.62
N ALA A 121 -7.12 14.30 9.35
CA ALA A 121 -6.26 13.42 10.14
C ALA A 121 -5.04 12.85 9.39
N PRO A 122 -5.16 12.21 8.20
CA PRO A 122 -4.00 11.69 7.48
C PRO A 122 -3.05 12.78 6.97
N LEU A 123 -3.54 14.02 6.79
CA LEU A 123 -2.70 15.15 6.37
C LEU A 123 -1.84 15.64 7.53
N GLU A 124 -2.36 15.64 8.75
CA GLU A 124 -1.63 16.00 9.96
C GLU A 124 -0.52 14.98 10.23
N ASP A 125 -0.85 13.69 10.17
CA ASP A 125 0.12 12.61 10.34
C ASP A 125 1.20 12.64 9.23
N ALA A 126 0.80 12.85 7.98
CA ALA A 126 1.74 13.02 6.87
C ALA A 126 2.68 14.21 7.10
N LYS A 127 2.17 15.33 7.62
CA LYS A 127 2.99 16.52 7.89
C LYS A 127 4.06 16.25 8.94
N VAL A 128 3.74 15.54 10.02
CA VAL A 128 4.72 15.15 11.04
C VAL A 128 5.86 14.34 10.41
N ILE A 129 5.53 13.37 9.55
CA ILE A 129 6.53 12.56 8.84
C ILE A 129 7.42 13.43 7.94
N LEU A 130 6.84 14.39 7.24
CA LEU A 130 7.57 15.28 6.32
C LEU A 130 8.52 16.23 7.06
N ASP A 131 8.13 16.71 8.25
CA ASP A 131 8.91 17.66 9.04
C ASP A 131 10.10 16.99 9.76
N GLU A 132 9.95 15.72 10.18
CA GLU A 132 10.99 15.00 10.93
C GLU A 132 12.00 14.24 10.06
N ARG A 133 11.60 13.83 8.84
CA ARG A 133 12.37 12.88 8.05
C ARG A 133 13.38 13.57 7.11
N PHE A 134 14.59 13.03 7.11
CA PHE A 134 15.62 13.37 6.14
C PHE A 134 16.10 12.13 5.35
N PRO A 135 16.20 12.20 4.01
CA PRO A 135 15.74 13.29 3.14
C PRO A 135 14.22 13.43 3.16
N VAL A 136 13.72 14.65 2.86
CA VAL A 136 12.28 14.94 2.87
C VAL A 136 11.58 14.03 1.84
N PRO A 137 10.57 13.26 2.24
CA PRO A 137 9.83 12.37 1.34
C PRO A 137 9.05 13.14 0.29
N LYS A 138 8.80 12.50 -0.86
CA LYS A 138 7.85 13.00 -1.82
C LYS A 138 6.42 12.77 -1.30
N TYR A 139 5.71 13.86 -1.05
CA TYR A 139 4.28 13.81 -0.70
C TYR A 139 3.41 13.64 -1.96
N VAL A 140 2.45 12.72 -1.91
CA VAL A 140 1.51 12.44 -2.99
C VAL A 140 0.11 12.31 -2.42
N GLN A 141 -0.84 13.09 -2.92
CA GLN A 141 -2.26 12.91 -2.64
C GLN A 141 -2.94 12.34 -3.88
N CYS A 142 -3.70 11.27 -3.71
CA CYS A 142 -4.39 10.60 -4.81
C CYS A 142 -5.72 9.96 -4.36
N ASN A 143 -6.43 9.40 -5.31
CA ASN A 143 -7.74 8.78 -5.15
C ASN A 143 -7.81 7.46 -5.94
N SER A 144 -8.80 6.63 -5.64
CA SER A 144 -9.13 5.45 -6.45
C SER A 144 -9.29 5.82 -7.92
N GLY A 145 -8.66 5.06 -8.83
CA GLY A 145 -8.64 5.33 -10.27
C GLY A 145 -7.70 6.46 -10.72
N GLY A 146 -7.12 7.25 -9.81
CA GLY A 146 -6.20 8.34 -10.15
C GLY A 146 -4.82 7.84 -10.62
N SER A 147 -4.19 8.56 -11.56
CA SER A 147 -2.88 8.16 -12.13
C SER A 147 -1.75 8.05 -11.10
N GLN A 148 -1.80 8.85 -10.04
CA GLN A 148 -0.83 8.83 -8.94
C GLN A 148 -1.08 7.68 -7.94
N ALA A 149 -2.23 6.99 -8.01
CA ALA A 149 -2.50 5.82 -7.16
C ALA A 149 -1.50 4.68 -7.39
N ARG A 150 -0.82 4.66 -8.55
CA ARG A 150 0.25 3.70 -8.86
C ARG A 150 1.38 3.67 -7.83
N PHE A 151 1.65 4.78 -7.14
CA PHE A 151 2.66 4.83 -6.08
C PHE A 151 2.29 3.93 -4.88
N LEU A 152 0.99 3.78 -4.62
CA LEU A 152 0.45 2.83 -3.65
C LEU A 152 0.39 1.43 -4.25
N LEU A 153 -0.28 1.26 -5.40
CA LEU A 153 -0.54 -0.05 -6.00
C LEU A 153 0.74 -0.86 -6.28
N ALA A 154 1.83 -0.21 -6.68
CA ALA A 154 3.11 -0.88 -6.94
C ALA A 154 3.78 -1.47 -5.67
N LYS A 155 3.33 -1.09 -4.48
CA LYS A 155 3.86 -1.58 -3.19
C LYS A 155 2.99 -2.66 -2.57
N VAL A 156 1.72 -2.74 -2.98
CA VAL A 156 0.73 -3.63 -2.40
C VAL A 156 0.97 -5.09 -2.82
N ASN A 157 0.67 -6.03 -1.93
CA ASN A 157 0.68 -7.46 -2.23
C ASN A 157 -0.53 -7.83 -3.11
N PRO A 158 -0.32 -8.46 -4.29
CA PRO A 158 -1.41 -8.91 -5.16
C PRO A 158 -2.01 -10.22 -4.60
N SER A 159 -2.80 -10.12 -3.54
CA SER A 159 -3.49 -11.27 -2.95
C SER A 159 -4.71 -11.73 -3.77
N THR A 160 -5.30 -10.82 -4.54
CA THR A 160 -6.41 -11.06 -5.48
C THR A 160 -5.84 -11.14 -6.91
N ASN A 161 -5.49 -12.35 -7.36
CA ASN A 161 -4.88 -12.56 -8.68
C ASN A 161 -5.93 -12.81 -9.77
N TYR A 162 -5.67 -12.26 -10.98
CA TYR A 162 -6.47 -12.49 -12.20
C TYR A 162 -6.62 -13.92 -12.61
N ALA A 163 -5.56 -14.69 -12.40
CA ALA A 163 -5.55 -16.08 -12.77
C ALA A 163 -6.59 -16.91 -11.99
N GLN A 164 -6.88 -16.56 -10.72
CA GLN A 164 -7.82 -17.32 -9.90
C GLN A 164 -9.27 -17.06 -10.30
N THR A 165 -9.64 -15.82 -10.60
CA THR A 165 -10.98 -15.49 -11.13
C THR A 165 -11.19 -15.97 -12.56
N ALA A 166 -10.13 -16.14 -13.36
CA ALA A 166 -10.22 -16.75 -14.68
C ALA A 166 -10.47 -18.27 -14.65
N GLU A 167 -9.98 -19.00 -13.63
CA GLU A 167 -10.26 -20.43 -13.46
C GLU A 167 -11.71 -20.71 -13.00
N GLU A 168 -12.36 -19.77 -12.31
CA GLU A 168 -13.77 -19.88 -11.86
C GLU A 168 -14.80 -19.48 -12.95
N GLY A 169 -14.38 -19.36 -14.21
CA GLY A 169 -15.28 -19.26 -15.36
C GLY A 169 -15.70 -17.85 -15.77
N ALA A 170 -15.16 -16.80 -15.16
CA ALA A 170 -15.35 -15.41 -15.61
C ALA A 170 -14.28 -15.03 -16.66
N GLY A 171 -14.28 -15.74 -17.78
CA GLY A 171 -13.41 -15.43 -18.91
C GLY A 171 -13.73 -14.07 -19.53
N MET A 172 -12.69 -13.26 -19.78
CA MET A 172 -12.66 -12.16 -20.75
C MET A 172 -13.66 -11.00 -20.61
N ALA A 173 -14.50 -10.95 -19.57
CA ALA A 173 -15.40 -9.81 -19.34
C ALA A 173 -14.70 -8.58 -18.71
N GLY A 174 -13.50 -8.75 -18.13
CA GLY A 174 -12.77 -7.66 -17.45
C GLY A 174 -11.96 -6.73 -18.36
N LEU A 175 -11.89 -6.99 -19.68
CA LEU A 175 -11.11 -6.18 -20.62
C LEU A 175 -11.89 -5.00 -21.21
N MET A 176 -13.20 -4.96 -21.01
CA MET A 176 -14.05 -3.84 -21.41
C MET A 176 -15.28 -3.78 -20.50
N GLU A 177 -15.15 -3.29 -19.26
CA GLU A 177 -16.28 -2.62 -18.64
C GLU A 177 -15.90 -1.70 -17.47
N ASP A 178 -16.19 -0.43 -17.69
CA ASP A 178 -16.50 0.61 -16.73
C ASP A 178 -17.84 0.30 -16.02
N SER A 179 -18.01 -0.92 -15.46
CA SER A 179 -19.25 -1.29 -14.80
C SER A 179 -19.04 -1.96 -13.44
N GLY A 180 -19.23 -1.15 -12.40
CA GLY A 180 -20.22 -1.42 -11.35
C GLY A 180 -20.08 -2.66 -10.46
N ALA A 181 -19.05 -3.48 -10.60
CA ALA A 181 -18.79 -4.59 -9.67
C ALA A 181 -18.01 -4.08 -8.45
N ALA A 182 -18.74 -3.92 -7.35
CA ALA A 182 -18.26 -3.36 -6.10
C ALA A 182 -17.02 -4.08 -5.53
N GLY A 183 -15.95 -3.31 -5.30
CA GLY A 183 -15.14 -3.46 -4.09
C GLY A 183 -13.78 -4.14 -4.20
N GLU A 184 -13.42 -4.79 -5.30
CA GLU A 184 -12.11 -5.45 -5.40
C GLU A 184 -11.13 -4.65 -6.25
N SER A 185 -10.25 -3.90 -5.58
CA SER A 185 -9.09 -3.31 -6.24
C SER A 185 -8.18 -4.42 -6.73
N PHE A 186 -8.08 -4.53 -8.03
CA PHE A 186 -7.32 -5.59 -8.64
C PHE A 186 -5.95 -5.09 -9.06
N ILE A 187 -4.89 -5.81 -8.67
CA ILE A 187 -3.51 -5.45 -9.01
C ILE A 187 -3.11 -6.25 -10.24
N ASN A 188 -3.06 -5.59 -11.39
CA ASN A 188 -2.63 -6.21 -12.64
C ASN A 188 -1.10 -6.39 -12.64
N THR A 189 -0.64 -7.55 -12.17
CA THR A 189 0.77 -7.92 -12.09
C THR A 189 0.95 -9.44 -12.15
N ASP A 190 2.07 -9.88 -12.74
CA ASP A 190 2.53 -11.27 -12.68
C ASP A 190 3.37 -11.56 -11.42
N ASP A 191 3.51 -10.58 -10.51
CA ASP A 191 4.24 -10.73 -9.26
C ASP A 191 3.62 -11.82 -8.37
N VAL A 192 4.50 -12.61 -7.74
CA VAL A 192 4.10 -13.65 -6.79
C VAL A 192 3.57 -13.01 -5.50
N SER A 193 2.40 -13.45 -5.03
CA SER A 193 1.84 -13.00 -3.76
C SER A 193 2.61 -13.54 -2.55
N LEU A 194 2.52 -12.86 -1.40
CA LEU A 194 3.16 -13.31 -0.17
C LEU A 194 2.77 -14.74 0.21
N LYS A 195 1.51 -15.13 0.00
CA LYS A 195 1.02 -16.49 0.28
C LYS A 195 1.76 -17.52 -0.56
N VAL A 196 1.83 -17.33 -1.87
CA VAL A 196 2.52 -18.27 -2.78
C VAL A 196 4.01 -18.33 -2.47
N PHE A 197 4.63 -17.20 -2.12
CA PHE A 197 6.02 -17.16 -1.64
C PHE A 197 6.23 -18.02 -0.40
N MET A 198 5.34 -17.91 0.59
CA MET A 198 5.41 -18.70 1.82
C MET A 198 5.18 -20.19 1.57
N ASP A 199 4.20 -20.56 0.75
CA ASP A 199 3.93 -21.96 0.41
C ASP A 199 5.15 -22.62 -0.26
N HIS A 200 5.80 -21.90 -1.18
CA HIS A 200 7.02 -22.37 -1.83
C HIS A 200 8.19 -22.48 -0.86
N LEU A 201 8.38 -21.48 0.01
CA LEU A 201 9.43 -21.48 1.03
C LEU A 201 9.29 -22.67 1.99
N ILE A 202 8.06 -22.93 2.48
CA ILE A 202 7.76 -24.04 3.37
C ILE A 202 8.07 -25.36 2.68
N LYS A 203 7.63 -25.53 1.43
CA LYS A 203 7.88 -26.75 0.64
C LYS A 203 9.36 -27.06 0.51
N LEU A 204 10.19 -26.07 0.16
CA LEU A 204 11.63 -26.27 0.01
C LEU A 204 12.34 -26.52 1.35
N ALA A 205 11.91 -25.85 2.43
CA ALA A 205 12.54 -25.96 3.73
C ALA A 205 12.40 -27.36 4.37
N VAL A 206 11.37 -28.13 3.99
CA VAL A 206 11.11 -29.48 4.52
C VAL A 206 11.53 -30.60 3.57
N GLN A 207 12.09 -30.27 2.41
CA GLN A 207 12.50 -31.24 1.37
C GLN A 207 13.90 -31.85 1.60
N SER A 208 14.58 -31.50 2.69
CA SER A 208 15.89 -32.05 3.09
C SER A 208 15.80 -33.44 3.69
#